data_AF-A0A3T1B0P8-F1
#
_entry.id   AF-A0A3T1B0P8-F1
#
_cell.length_a   1.000
_cell.length_b   1.000
_cell.length_c   1.000
_cell.angle_alpha   90.00
_cell.angle_beta   90.00
_cell.angle_gamma   90.00
#
_symmetry.space_group_name_H-M   'P 1'
#
loop_
_entity.id
_entity.type
_entity.pdbx_description
1 polymer ?
#
loop_
_entity_poly.entity_id
_entity_poly.type
_entity_poly.pdbx_seq_one_letter_code
_entity_poly.pdbx_strand_id
1 'polypeptide(L)'
;MPRWRFTRSPSTSGTEPILRALQRPPEPLAVRAALRWRHVGEAWHGWLRRSPDAVDLVARWGAAAEYRELLGDDAFQEQLVGVLSRAGRRDCAAAGFGCTRRMDRECRGPEICAQDPGELRSEGPAPGACDTYYGDDAAIVVRFSPGDRHRAVFLREPGSLWVDGVRVGADQHISWYGRWLDDRWLVAQAEGPDDHPLWTYERQILNVIVHDAEERVTLVLTPGPEDAWTNPWPERDGDGWKVRAEGRA
;
A
#
# COMPACT_ATOMS: atom_id res chain seq x y z
N MET A 1 21.66 64.20 -1.66
CA MET A 1 20.69 63.10 -1.85
C MET A 1 21.05 62.31 -3.11
N PRO A 2 21.60 61.09 -2.99
CA PRO A 2 21.82 60.22 -4.16
C PRO A 2 20.54 59.42 -4.48
N ARG A 3 20.14 59.40 -5.76
CA ARG A 3 19.08 58.51 -6.27
C ARG A 3 19.68 57.17 -6.67
N TRP A 4 19.39 56.11 -5.93
CA TRP A 4 19.69 54.74 -6.36
C TRP A 4 18.67 54.29 -7.40
N ARG A 5 19.14 53.89 -8.59
CA ARG A 5 18.32 53.17 -9.58
C ARG A 5 18.55 51.68 -9.41
N PHE A 6 17.51 50.92 -9.05
CA PHE A 6 17.52 49.47 -9.19
C PHE A 6 17.18 49.09 -10.64
N THR A 7 18.15 48.53 -11.36
CA THR A 7 17.87 47.71 -12.55
C THR A 7 18.00 46.24 -12.17
N ARG A 8 16.88 45.56 -11.95
CA ARG A 8 16.83 44.10 -11.99
C ARG A 8 16.94 43.67 -13.45
N SER A 9 18.03 43.01 -13.82
CA SER A 9 18.00 42.11 -14.99
C SER A 9 17.19 40.87 -14.62
N PRO A 10 16.26 40.39 -15.46
CA PRO A 10 15.65 39.08 -15.28
C PRO A 10 16.72 37.99 -15.49
N SER A 11 16.94 37.12 -14.50
CA SER A 11 17.81 35.96 -14.65
C SER A 11 17.10 34.90 -15.51
N THR A 12 17.46 34.83 -16.79
CA THR A 12 16.84 33.93 -17.79
C THR A 12 17.22 32.44 -17.65
N SER A 13 18.00 32.04 -16.63
CA SER A 13 18.59 30.70 -16.54
C SER A 13 17.63 29.57 -16.14
N GLY A 14 16.37 29.85 -15.79
CA GLY A 14 15.39 28.83 -15.40
C GLY A 14 14.48 28.33 -16.53
N THR A 15 14.22 29.16 -17.54
CA THR A 15 13.17 28.90 -18.55
C THR A 15 13.69 28.14 -19.77
N GLU A 16 14.97 28.34 -20.12
CA GLU A 16 15.61 27.74 -21.31
C GLU A 16 15.70 26.19 -21.26
N PRO A 17 15.98 25.54 -20.11
CA PRO A 17 15.97 24.07 -20.02
C PRO A 17 14.57 23.48 -20.26
N ILE A 18 13.53 24.11 -19.73
CA ILE A 18 12.14 23.67 -19.86
C ILE A 18 11.67 23.81 -21.31
N LEU A 19 11.96 24.94 -21.96
CA LEU A 19 11.64 25.16 -23.38
C LEU A 19 12.38 24.17 -24.29
N ARG A 20 13.65 23.84 -24.01
CA ARG A 20 14.37 22.77 -24.72
C ARG A 20 13.74 21.38 -24.54
N ALA A 21 13.24 21.07 -23.34
CA ALA A 21 12.57 19.80 -23.08
C ALA A 21 11.25 19.67 -23.87
N LEU A 22 10.48 20.77 -23.95
CA LEU A 22 9.21 20.84 -24.70
C LEU A 22 9.38 20.82 -26.22
N GLN A 23 10.53 21.28 -26.75
CA GLN A 23 10.82 21.29 -28.19
C GLN A 23 11.40 19.99 -28.75
N ARG A 24 11.78 19.02 -27.89
CA ARG A 24 12.23 17.72 -28.37
C ARG A 24 11.04 16.93 -28.93
N PRO A 25 11.18 16.24 -30.07
CA PRO A 25 10.15 15.31 -30.51
C PRO A 25 9.93 14.27 -29.41
N PRO A 26 8.66 13.96 -29.07
CA PRO A 26 8.35 13.11 -27.93
C PRO A 26 8.98 11.73 -28.16
N GLU A 27 9.95 11.38 -27.30
CA GLU A 27 10.70 10.12 -27.36
C GLU A 27 9.76 8.92 -27.60
N PRO A 28 10.15 7.92 -28.41
CA PRO A 28 9.32 6.74 -28.62
C PRO A 28 8.85 6.14 -27.29
N LEU A 29 7.60 5.66 -27.23
CA LEU A 29 7.00 5.14 -25.99
C LEU A 29 7.86 4.05 -25.33
N ALA A 30 8.52 3.22 -26.14
CA ALA A 30 9.49 2.22 -25.69
C ALA A 30 10.78 2.81 -25.07
N VAL A 31 11.24 3.98 -25.53
CA VAL A 31 12.41 4.70 -24.98
C VAL A 31 12.03 5.42 -23.68
N ARG A 32 10.88 6.09 -23.62
CA ARG A 32 10.36 6.65 -22.37
C ARG A 32 10.07 5.58 -21.33
N ALA A 33 9.60 4.40 -21.74
CA ALA A 33 9.57 3.24 -20.87
C ALA A 33 11.00 2.88 -20.42
N ALA A 34 11.92 2.54 -21.35
CA ALA A 34 13.32 2.18 -21.09
C ALA A 34 14.04 3.09 -20.09
N LEU A 35 13.85 4.41 -20.18
CA LEU A 35 14.47 5.37 -19.27
C LEU A 35 13.81 5.42 -17.88
N ARG A 36 12.51 5.14 -17.76
CA ARG A 36 11.76 5.15 -16.48
C ARG A 36 12.12 3.97 -15.58
N TRP A 37 12.12 2.75 -16.11
CA TRP A 37 12.47 1.51 -15.36
C TRP A 37 13.94 1.09 -15.43
N ARG A 38 14.87 1.94 -15.87
CA ARG A 38 16.31 1.59 -16.00
C ARG A 38 17.01 1.10 -14.71
N HIS A 39 16.37 1.33 -13.57
CA HIS A 39 16.82 0.91 -12.23
C HIS A 39 16.21 -0.43 -11.78
N VAL A 40 15.23 -0.95 -12.53
CA VAL A 40 14.62 -2.27 -12.32
C VAL A 40 15.50 -3.32 -12.97
N GLY A 41 15.68 -4.47 -12.31
CA GLY A 41 16.51 -5.57 -12.82
C GLY A 41 15.97 -6.14 -14.13
N GLU A 42 16.86 -6.48 -15.08
CA GLU A 42 16.50 -6.85 -16.45
C GLU A 42 15.48 -8.00 -16.58
N ALA A 43 15.49 -8.93 -15.62
CA ALA A 43 14.53 -10.04 -15.56
C ALA A 43 13.07 -9.58 -15.54
N TRP A 44 12.78 -8.41 -14.94
CA TRP A 44 11.46 -7.83 -14.90
C TRP A 44 11.09 -7.07 -16.18
N HIS A 45 12.03 -6.75 -17.07
CA HIS A 45 11.73 -6.07 -18.34
C HIS A 45 10.70 -6.82 -19.20
N GLY A 46 10.67 -8.16 -19.12
CA GLY A 46 9.63 -8.95 -19.78
C GLY A 46 8.22 -8.74 -19.21
N TRP A 47 8.13 -8.48 -17.90
CA TRP A 47 6.87 -8.31 -17.17
C TRP A 47 6.26 -6.92 -17.39
N LEU A 48 6.98 -5.81 -17.14
CA LEU A 48 6.37 -4.47 -17.31
C LEU A 48 6.19 -4.05 -18.78
N ARG A 49 6.61 -4.86 -19.78
CA ARG A 49 6.11 -4.73 -21.17
C ARG A 49 4.63 -5.17 -21.31
N ARG A 50 4.10 -5.91 -20.34
CA ARG A 50 2.76 -6.52 -20.37
C ARG A 50 1.83 -6.03 -19.26
N SER A 51 2.36 -5.62 -18.11
CA SER A 51 1.58 -5.04 -17.00
C SER A 51 1.64 -3.51 -17.01
N PRO A 52 0.57 -2.79 -17.41
CA PRO A 52 0.54 -1.33 -17.37
C PRO A 52 0.53 -0.80 -15.92
N ASP A 53 -0.11 -1.53 -15.00
CA ASP A 53 -0.16 -1.16 -13.58
C ASP A 53 1.21 -1.31 -12.91
N ALA A 54 2.02 -2.29 -13.30
CA ALA A 54 3.42 -2.33 -12.89
C ALA A 54 4.21 -1.10 -13.38
N VAL A 55 4.00 -0.66 -14.62
CA VAL A 55 4.72 0.51 -15.17
C VAL A 55 4.35 1.78 -14.40
N ASP A 56 3.07 1.96 -14.10
CA ASP A 56 2.58 3.10 -13.31
C ASP A 56 3.11 3.03 -11.87
N LEU A 57 3.11 1.83 -11.25
CA LEU A 57 3.66 1.63 -9.91
C LEU A 57 5.17 1.91 -9.85
N VAL A 58 5.98 1.34 -10.74
CA VAL A 58 7.42 1.61 -10.83
C VAL A 58 7.69 3.10 -11.05
N ALA A 59 6.94 3.75 -11.95
CA ALA A 59 7.14 5.17 -12.25
C ALA A 59 6.83 6.06 -11.05
N ARG A 60 5.77 5.78 -10.30
CA ARG A 60 5.37 6.54 -9.11
C ARG A 60 6.24 6.27 -7.91
N TRP A 61 6.59 5.00 -7.70
CA TRP A 61 7.41 4.55 -6.58
C TRP A 61 8.86 5.03 -6.73
N GLY A 62 9.46 4.85 -7.91
CA GLY A 62 10.83 5.25 -8.20
C GLY A 62 11.05 6.77 -8.30
N ALA A 63 9.97 7.57 -8.37
CA ALA A 63 10.00 9.04 -8.38
C ALA A 63 9.08 9.64 -7.28
N ALA A 64 8.93 8.93 -6.16
CA ALA A 64 7.99 9.30 -5.10
C ALA A 64 8.28 10.69 -4.50
N ALA A 65 9.56 11.10 -4.45
CA ALA A 65 9.94 12.43 -3.98
C ALA A 65 9.41 13.53 -4.91
N GLU A 66 9.63 13.39 -6.22
CA GLU A 66 9.17 14.36 -7.22
C GLU A 66 7.64 14.43 -7.31
N TYR A 67 6.95 13.29 -7.15
CA TYR A 67 5.49 13.27 -7.11
C TYR A 67 4.93 13.92 -5.84
N ARG A 68 5.53 13.69 -4.66
CA ARG A 68 5.14 14.38 -3.41
C ARG A 68 5.37 15.89 -3.50
N GLU A 69 6.49 16.34 -4.06
CA GLU A 69 6.77 17.77 -4.28
C GLU A 69 5.74 18.42 -5.23
N LEU A 70 5.34 17.72 -6.30
CA LEU A 70 4.43 18.26 -7.31
C LEU A 70 2.95 18.24 -6.89
N LEU A 71 2.52 17.20 -6.14
CA LEU A 71 1.12 16.94 -5.83
C LEU A 71 0.73 17.25 -4.38
N GLY A 72 1.70 17.29 -3.46
CA GLY A 72 1.46 17.14 -2.02
C GLY A 72 1.33 15.67 -1.61
N ASP A 73 1.57 15.40 -0.32
CA ASP A 73 1.59 14.03 0.21
C ASP A 73 0.23 13.32 0.09
N ASP A 74 -0.87 13.97 0.47
CA ASP A 74 -2.23 13.38 0.42
C ASP A 74 -2.60 12.91 -1.00
N ALA A 75 -2.45 13.79 -1.99
CA ALA A 75 -2.77 13.49 -3.39
C ALA A 75 -1.80 12.48 -4.01
N PHE A 76 -0.55 12.42 -3.55
CA PHE A 76 0.36 11.32 -3.90
C PHE A 76 -0.08 10.00 -3.29
N GLN A 77 -0.45 9.97 -2.00
CA GLN A 77 -0.94 8.78 -1.31
C GLN A 77 -2.21 8.23 -1.98
N GLU A 78 -3.21 9.06 -2.26
CA GLU A 78 -4.44 8.65 -2.95
C GLU A 78 -4.14 8.03 -4.33
N GLN A 79 -3.27 8.66 -5.13
CA GLN A 79 -2.89 8.12 -6.43
C GLN A 79 -2.08 6.82 -6.32
N LEU A 80 -1.16 6.73 -5.34
CA LEU A 80 -0.37 5.51 -5.10
C LEU A 80 -1.26 4.36 -4.64
N VAL A 81 -2.18 4.59 -3.70
CA VAL A 81 -3.20 3.62 -3.30
C VAL A 81 -4.02 3.20 -4.51
N GLY A 82 -4.48 4.14 -5.33
CA GLY A 82 -5.24 3.86 -6.55
C GLY A 82 -4.50 2.98 -7.56
N VAL A 83 -3.16 3.07 -7.64
CA VAL A 83 -2.31 2.19 -8.47
C VAL A 83 -2.01 0.86 -7.80
N LEU A 84 -1.87 0.85 -6.47
CA LEU A 84 -1.82 -0.38 -5.67
C LEU A 84 -3.19 -1.12 -5.62
N SER A 85 -4.27 -0.56 -6.20
CA SER A 85 -5.68 -1.00 -6.03
C SER A 85 -6.38 -1.91 -7.08
N ARG A 86 -5.89 -2.33 -8.26
CA ARG A 86 -4.68 -2.00 -9.03
C ARG A 86 -3.71 -3.19 -9.15
N ALA A 87 -2.42 -2.91 -9.00
CA ALA A 87 -1.26 -3.80 -9.08
C ALA A 87 -1.44 -5.22 -8.49
N GLY A 88 -1.06 -6.26 -9.23
CA GLY A 88 -0.97 -7.65 -8.73
C GLY A 88 0.35 -7.96 -8.01
N ARG A 89 0.48 -9.15 -7.42
CA ARG A 89 1.67 -9.59 -6.65
C ARG A 89 3.00 -9.35 -7.37
N ARG A 90 3.07 -9.68 -8.67
CA ARG A 90 4.26 -9.47 -9.53
C ARG A 90 4.57 -8.00 -9.81
N ASP A 91 3.57 -7.12 -9.79
CA ASP A 91 3.75 -5.69 -10.03
C ASP A 91 4.43 -5.05 -8.81
N CYS A 92 4.02 -5.41 -7.59
CA CYS A 92 4.70 -5.00 -6.35
C CYS A 92 6.16 -5.48 -6.30
N ALA A 93 6.40 -6.74 -6.68
CA ALA A 93 7.76 -7.29 -6.77
C ALA A 93 8.63 -6.55 -7.81
N ALA A 94 8.08 -6.27 -8.99
CA ALA A 94 8.74 -5.49 -10.04
C ALA A 94 9.03 -4.04 -9.61
N ALA A 95 8.19 -3.45 -8.77
CA ALA A 95 8.39 -2.16 -8.13
C ALA A 95 9.39 -2.16 -6.97
N GLY A 96 9.97 -3.32 -6.62
CA GLY A 96 10.96 -3.43 -5.55
C GLY A 96 10.38 -3.52 -4.14
N PHE A 97 9.09 -3.81 -3.97
CA PHE A 97 8.54 -4.03 -2.62
C PHE A 97 9.22 -5.26 -1.97
N GLY A 98 9.47 -5.17 -0.65
CA GLY A 98 9.79 -6.35 0.17
C GLY A 98 8.59 -7.31 0.21
N CYS A 99 8.77 -8.52 0.72
CA CYS A 99 7.69 -9.51 0.84
C CYS A 99 7.78 -10.33 2.15
N THR A 100 6.80 -11.17 2.46
CA THR A 100 6.81 -12.04 3.65
C THR A 100 8.04 -12.96 3.78
N ARG A 101 8.80 -13.20 2.71
CA ARG A 101 10.08 -13.96 2.74
C ARG A 101 11.33 -13.10 2.95
N ARG A 102 11.20 -11.79 2.70
CA ARG A 102 12.26 -10.76 2.65
C ARG A 102 11.61 -9.43 3.04
N MET A 103 11.34 -9.27 4.33
CA MET A 103 10.74 -8.04 4.87
C MET A 103 11.79 -6.92 5.02
N ASP A 104 13.06 -7.30 5.15
CA ASP A 104 14.22 -6.44 5.41
C ASP A 104 14.90 -5.90 4.15
N ARG A 105 14.46 -6.35 2.98
CA ARG A 105 15.02 -5.99 1.67
C ARG A 105 14.01 -6.27 0.57
N GLU A 106 14.10 -5.52 -0.51
CA GLU A 106 13.26 -5.67 -1.71
C GLU A 106 13.21 -7.13 -2.21
N CYS A 107 12.05 -7.65 -2.62
CA CYS A 107 11.96 -8.98 -3.25
C CYS A 107 12.44 -8.94 -4.71
N ARG A 108 13.69 -8.52 -4.92
CA ARG A 108 14.35 -8.40 -6.23
C ARG A 108 14.92 -9.71 -6.76
N GLY A 109 14.63 -10.85 -6.11
CA GLY A 109 14.91 -12.19 -6.67
C GLY A 109 13.79 -12.60 -7.63
N PRO A 110 13.89 -12.37 -8.96
CA PRO A 110 12.90 -12.83 -9.93
C PRO A 110 12.72 -14.36 -9.87
N GLU A 111 13.79 -15.10 -9.56
CA GLU A 111 13.78 -16.54 -9.33
C GLU A 111 12.93 -16.97 -8.13
N ILE A 112 12.41 -16.03 -7.32
CA ILE A 112 11.44 -16.30 -6.25
C ILE A 112 10.13 -15.57 -6.54
N CYS A 113 10.15 -14.24 -6.67
CA CYS A 113 8.93 -13.42 -6.75
C CYS A 113 8.35 -13.26 -8.17
N ALA A 114 9.06 -13.66 -9.24
CA ALA A 114 8.51 -13.66 -10.61
C ALA A 114 7.92 -15.01 -11.03
N GLN A 115 8.15 -16.10 -10.27
CA GLN A 115 7.54 -17.41 -10.55
C GLN A 115 6.02 -17.36 -10.36
N ASP A 116 5.29 -18.23 -11.06
CA ASP A 116 3.90 -18.53 -10.72
C ASP A 116 3.87 -19.44 -9.47
N PRO A 117 2.90 -19.29 -8.55
CA PRO A 117 2.82 -20.09 -7.32
C PRO A 117 2.55 -21.58 -7.53
N GLY A 118 2.20 -22.00 -8.76
CA GLY A 118 1.77 -23.37 -9.07
C GLY A 118 0.35 -23.67 -8.59
N GLU A 119 -0.04 -24.95 -8.64
CA GLU A 119 -1.37 -25.41 -8.19
C GLU A 119 -1.50 -25.52 -6.65
N LEU A 120 -0.38 -25.43 -5.93
CA LEU A 120 -0.36 -25.45 -4.47
C LEU A 120 -0.76 -24.07 -3.92
N ARG A 121 -1.64 -24.10 -2.91
CA ARG A 121 -2.28 -22.91 -2.29
C ARG A 121 -1.30 -21.75 -2.08
N SER A 122 -1.76 -20.55 -2.41
CA SER A 122 -1.01 -19.28 -2.41
C SER A 122 -0.66 -18.74 -1.01
N GLU A 123 -0.55 -19.62 -0.01
CA GLU A 123 -0.36 -19.34 1.41
C GLU A 123 0.95 -19.98 1.88
N GLY A 124 1.91 -19.16 2.29
CA GLY A 124 3.19 -19.61 2.86
C GLY A 124 4.38 -19.57 1.89
N PRO A 125 5.57 -20.02 2.34
CA PRO A 125 6.85 -19.71 1.70
C PRO A 125 7.20 -20.63 0.51
N ALA A 126 6.33 -20.69 -0.51
CA ALA A 126 6.69 -21.18 -1.85
C ALA A 126 7.22 -20.02 -2.73
N PRO A 127 7.98 -20.30 -3.82
CA PRO A 127 8.21 -19.32 -4.88
C PRO A 127 6.86 -18.86 -5.49
N GLY A 128 6.76 -17.61 -5.91
CA GLY A 128 5.52 -17.02 -6.45
C GLY A 128 4.38 -16.79 -5.45
N ALA A 129 4.36 -17.51 -4.33
CA ALA A 129 3.24 -17.51 -3.36
C ALA A 129 3.28 -16.39 -2.31
N CYS A 130 4.09 -15.34 -2.51
CA CYS A 130 4.08 -14.17 -1.61
C CYS A 130 2.69 -13.52 -1.62
N ASP A 131 2.09 -13.42 -0.44
CA ASP A 131 0.75 -12.91 -0.16
C ASP A 131 0.77 -11.47 0.37
N THR A 132 1.88 -11.06 1.00
CA THR A 132 2.06 -9.72 1.57
C THR A 132 3.36 -9.08 1.09
N TYR A 133 3.26 -7.81 0.73
CA TYR A 133 4.34 -6.97 0.22
C TYR A 133 4.47 -5.68 1.04
N TYR A 134 5.71 -5.17 1.17
CA TYR A 134 6.07 -4.06 2.04
C TYR A 134 6.81 -2.98 1.26
N GLY A 135 6.39 -1.72 1.38
CA GLY A 135 7.07 -0.56 0.83
C GLY A 135 7.54 0.40 1.93
N ASP A 136 8.71 1.02 1.71
CA ASP A 136 9.27 2.16 2.47
C ASP A 136 9.23 1.96 3.99
N ASP A 137 10.18 1.17 4.54
CA ASP A 137 10.26 0.79 5.96
C ASP A 137 8.94 0.27 6.56
N ALA A 138 8.15 -0.42 5.74
CA ALA A 138 6.80 -0.92 6.03
C ALA A 138 5.77 0.17 6.37
N ALA A 139 5.97 1.41 5.89
CA ALA A 139 4.95 2.44 5.87
C ALA A 139 3.77 2.08 4.95
N ILE A 140 4.00 1.21 3.96
CA ILE A 140 2.95 0.63 3.10
C ILE A 140 2.97 -0.89 3.20
N VAL A 141 1.81 -1.50 3.42
CA VAL A 141 1.63 -2.97 3.37
C VAL A 141 0.51 -3.33 2.40
N VAL A 142 0.81 -4.18 1.43
CA VAL A 142 -0.17 -4.69 0.46
C VAL A 142 -0.40 -6.17 0.74
N ARG A 143 -1.64 -6.58 1.03
CA ARG A 143 -2.02 -7.98 1.32
C ARG A 143 -3.02 -8.50 0.29
N PHE A 144 -2.65 -9.55 -0.42
CA PHE A 144 -3.47 -10.23 -1.41
C PHE A 144 -4.20 -11.42 -0.77
N SER A 145 -5.48 -11.59 -1.07
CA SER A 145 -6.24 -12.76 -0.64
C SER A 145 -5.77 -14.02 -1.38
N PRO A 146 -6.11 -15.22 -0.89
CA PRO A 146 -5.94 -16.46 -1.64
C PRO A 146 -6.45 -16.34 -3.08
N GLY A 147 -5.65 -16.83 -4.04
CA GLY A 147 -6.00 -16.72 -5.47
C GLY A 147 -5.89 -15.33 -6.09
N ASP A 148 -5.38 -14.32 -5.37
CA ASP A 148 -5.22 -12.93 -5.87
C ASP A 148 -6.56 -12.25 -6.23
N ARG A 149 -7.67 -12.67 -5.57
CA ARG A 149 -9.03 -12.18 -5.84
C ARG A 149 -9.26 -10.76 -5.33
N HIS A 150 -8.83 -10.49 -4.10
CA HIS A 150 -9.05 -9.26 -3.36
C HIS A 150 -7.75 -8.78 -2.74
N ARG A 151 -7.59 -7.48 -2.57
CA ARG A 151 -6.29 -6.93 -2.18
C ARG A 151 -6.38 -5.65 -1.38
N ALA A 152 -5.80 -5.73 -0.19
CA ALA A 152 -5.82 -4.73 0.85
C ALA A 152 -4.54 -3.88 0.80
N VAL A 153 -4.67 -2.57 0.89
CA VAL A 153 -3.56 -1.61 1.00
C VAL A 153 -3.68 -0.90 2.33
N PHE A 154 -2.70 -1.09 3.21
CA PHE A 154 -2.56 -0.40 4.49
C PHE A 154 -1.50 0.70 4.32
N LEU A 155 -1.84 1.92 4.74
CA LEU A 155 -0.89 3.00 4.96
C LEU A 155 -0.73 3.19 6.47
N ARG A 156 0.50 3.05 6.98
CA ARG A 156 0.81 3.17 8.40
C ARG A 156 0.52 4.57 8.95
N GLU A 157 0.81 5.60 8.16
CA GLU A 157 0.46 6.99 8.45
C GLU A 157 -0.42 7.49 7.29
N PRO A 158 -1.67 7.93 7.52
CA PRO A 158 -2.30 8.23 8.82
C PRO A 158 -3.09 7.07 9.45
N GLY A 159 -2.65 5.82 9.29
CA GLY A 159 -3.38 4.63 9.76
C GLY A 159 -4.66 4.40 8.97
N SER A 160 -4.55 3.99 7.71
CA SER A 160 -5.72 3.86 6.81
C SER A 160 -5.64 2.62 5.92
N LEU A 161 -6.82 2.12 5.55
CA LEU A 161 -7.00 0.86 4.83
C LEU A 161 -7.90 1.06 3.61
N TRP A 162 -7.52 0.41 2.51
CA TRP A 162 -8.33 0.25 1.32
C TRP A 162 -8.40 -1.21 0.92
N VAL A 163 -9.57 -1.66 0.44
CA VAL A 163 -9.77 -2.98 -0.18
C VAL A 163 -10.31 -2.75 -1.58
N ASP A 164 -9.60 -3.26 -2.60
CA ASP A 164 -9.96 -3.13 -4.02
C ASP A 164 -10.25 -1.67 -4.44
N GLY A 165 -9.53 -0.71 -3.84
CA GLY A 165 -9.70 0.73 -4.04
C GLY A 165 -10.79 1.41 -3.21
N VAL A 166 -11.61 0.66 -2.47
CA VAL A 166 -12.61 1.20 -1.53
C VAL A 166 -11.95 1.46 -0.17
N ARG A 167 -12.07 2.68 0.37
CA ARG A 167 -11.56 3.00 1.72
C ARG A 167 -12.44 2.32 2.78
N VAL A 168 -11.81 1.63 3.73
CA VAL A 168 -12.46 0.85 4.78
C VAL A 168 -12.17 1.49 6.14
N GLY A 169 -13.19 1.66 6.98
CA GLY A 169 -13.04 2.31 8.29
C GLY A 169 -12.51 3.73 8.20
N ALA A 170 -13.12 4.57 7.36
CA ALA A 170 -12.61 5.93 7.07
C ALA A 170 -12.61 6.89 8.28
N ASP A 171 -13.31 6.51 9.34
CA ASP A 171 -13.46 7.14 10.65
C ASP A 171 -12.56 6.52 11.74
N GLN A 172 -11.75 5.51 11.40
CA GLN A 172 -10.97 4.70 12.33
C GLN A 172 -9.47 4.80 11.99
N HIS A 173 -8.59 4.87 12.99
CA HIS A 173 -7.15 4.73 12.78
C HIS A 173 -6.80 3.24 12.69
N ILE A 174 -6.46 2.78 11.48
CA ILE A 174 -6.28 1.36 11.18
C ILE A 174 -4.85 0.91 11.44
N SER A 175 -4.70 -0.14 12.23
CA SER A 175 -3.43 -0.83 12.39
C SER A 175 -3.00 -1.48 11.07
N TRP A 176 -1.71 -1.45 10.76
CA TRP A 176 -1.13 -2.16 9.60
C TRP A 176 -1.20 -3.71 9.74
N TYR A 177 -1.70 -4.20 10.87
CA TYR A 177 -2.06 -5.59 11.10
C TYR A 177 -3.50 -5.89 10.65
N GLY A 178 -3.61 -6.80 9.69
CA GLY A 178 -4.85 -7.46 9.30
C GLY A 178 -4.56 -8.80 8.61
N ARG A 179 -5.60 -9.59 8.37
CA ARG A 179 -5.51 -10.89 7.67
C ARG A 179 -6.77 -11.14 6.86
N TRP A 180 -6.60 -11.87 5.76
CA TRP A 180 -7.73 -12.48 5.07
C TRP A 180 -8.24 -13.67 5.90
N LEU A 181 -9.56 -13.79 6.02
CA LEU A 181 -10.27 -14.99 6.41
C LEU A 181 -10.93 -15.53 5.15
N ASP A 182 -10.62 -16.80 4.85
CA ASP A 182 -10.89 -17.42 3.56
C ASP A 182 -10.37 -16.52 2.41
N ASP A 183 -11.10 -16.40 1.29
CA ASP A 183 -10.74 -15.54 0.17
C ASP A 183 -11.54 -14.22 0.10
N ARG A 184 -12.50 -14.01 1.01
CA ARG A 184 -13.56 -12.97 0.94
C ARG A 184 -13.45 -11.86 1.99
N TRP A 185 -13.01 -12.18 3.20
CA TRP A 185 -13.15 -11.26 4.35
C TRP A 185 -11.81 -10.74 4.83
N LEU A 186 -11.63 -9.42 4.87
CA LEU A 186 -10.48 -8.81 5.51
C LEU A 186 -10.83 -8.48 6.96
N VAL A 187 -10.01 -8.97 7.88
CA VAL A 187 -10.03 -8.59 9.29
C VAL A 187 -8.85 -7.66 9.55
N ALA A 188 -9.09 -6.51 10.17
CA ALA A 188 -8.05 -5.60 10.65
C ALA A 188 -8.31 -5.17 12.09
N GLN A 189 -7.26 -4.78 12.81
CA GLN A 189 -7.39 -4.10 14.09
C GLN A 189 -7.38 -2.59 13.86
N ALA A 190 -8.14 -1.84 14.65
CA ALA A 190 -8.11 -0.39 14.69
C ALA A 190 -7.92 0.08 16.14
N GLU A 191 -7.48 1.32 16.32
CA GLU A 191 -7.45 1.93 17.64
C GLU A 191 -8.82 1.80 18.31
N GLY A 192 -8.83 1.38 19.58
CA GLY A 192 -10.07 1.21 20.33
C GLY A 192 -10.68 2.55 20.76
N PRO A 193 -11.86 2.50 21.40
CA PRO A 193 -12.51 3.71 21.89
C PRO A 193 -11.66 4.47 22.92
N ASP A 194 -11.45 5.77 22.66
CA ASP A 194 -10.72 6.70 23.54
C ASP A 194 -11.35 6.83 24.95
N ASP A 195 -12.66 6.57 25.06
CA ASP A 195 -13.44 6.67 26.29
C ASP A 195 -13.57 5.35 27.06
N HIS A 196 -12.88 4.29 26.61
CA HIS A 196 -12.97 2.97 27.24
C HIS A 196 -12.36 2.99 28.65
N PRO A 197 -13.06 2.50 29.70
CA PRO A 197 -12.60 2.63 31.10
C PRO A 197 -11.31 1.88 31.42
N LEU A 198 -10.95 0.87 30.62
CA LEU A 198 -9.69 0.13 30.71
C LEU A 198 -8.60 0.61 29.72
N TRP A 199 -8.84 1.67 28.95
CA TRP A 199 -7.82 2.26 28.08
C TRP A 199 -6.75 2.93 28.93
N THR A 200 -5.49 2.57 28.71
CA THR A 200 -4.33 3.25 29.29
C THR A 200 -3.20 3.30 28.28
N TYR A 201 -2.22 4.18 28.52
CA TYR A 201 -1.00 4.24 27.71
C TYR A 201 -0.22 2.90 27.66
N GLU A 202 -0.40 2.03 28.66
CA GLU A 202 0.22 0.69 28.72
C GLU A 202 -0.68 -0.43 28.18
N ARG A 203 -1.99 -0.15 27.99
CA ARG A 203 -3.00 -1.13 27.58
C ARG A 203 -3.91 -0.55 26.50
N GLN A 204 -3.50 -0.76 25.25
CA GLN A 204 -4.32 -0.44 24.09
C GLN A 204 -5.48 -1.44 24.00
N ILE A 205 -6.70 -0.94 24.25
CA ILE A 205 -7.94 -1.62 23.87
C ILE A 205 -8.14 -1.40 22.37
N LEU A 206 -8.66 -2.39 21.64
CA LEU A 206 -8.72 -2.36 20.17
C LEU A 206 -10.13 -2.61 19.63
N ASN A 207 -10.51 -1.82 18.63
CA ASN A 207 -11.62 -2.12 17.74
C ASN A 207 -11.20 -3.21 16.74
N VAL A 208 -12.15 -4.00 16.26
CA VAL A 208 -11.95 -4.93 15.13
C VAL A 208 -12.79 -4.47 13.96
N ILE A 209 -12.15 -4.33 12.80
CA ILE A 209 -12.85 -4.13 11.53
C ILE A 209 -12.91 -5.46 10.79
N VAL A 210 -14.12 -5.79 10.34
CA VAL A 210 -14.39 -6.89 9.41
C VAL A 210 -14.96 -6.28 8.13
N HIS A 211 -14.28 -6.47 7.00
CA HIS A 211 -14.73 -6.01 5.71
C HIS A 211 -15.03 -7.19 4.78
N ASP A 212 -16.25 -7.21 4.25
CA ASP A 212 -16.65 -8.12 3.19
C ASP A 212 -16.29 -7.55 1.83
N ALA A 213 -15.27 -8.10 1.17
CA ALA A 213 -14.77 -7.57 -0.09
C ALA A 213 -15.69 -7.88 -1.29
N GLU A 214 -16.55 -8.88 -1.20
CA GLU A 214 -17.54 -9.19 -2.24
C GLU A 214 -18.74 -8.24 -2.15
N GLU A 215 -19.33 -8.09 -0.95
CA GLU A 215 -20.50 -7.22 -0.74
C GLU A 215 -20.14 -5.74 -0.49
N ARG A 216 -18.86 -5.46 -0.24
CA ARG A 216 -18.30 -4.16 0.17
C ARG A 216 -18.90 -3.60 1.47
N VAL A 217 -19.32 -4.50 2.35
CA VAL A 217 -19.89 -4.17 3.67
C VAL A 217 -18.79 -4.15 4.71
N THR A 218 -18.78 -3.13 5.56
CA THR A 218 -17.84 -3.03 6.69
C THR A 218 -18.61 -3.11 8.00
N LEU A 219 -18.15 -3.97 8.92
CA LEU A 219 -18.60 -4.08 10.29
C LEU A 219 -17.45 -3.67 11.21
N VAL A 220 -17.73 -2.76 12.14
CA VAL A 220 -16.82 -2.42 13.25
C VAL A 220 -17.36 -3.09 14.51
N LEU A 221 -16.52 -3.89 15.16
CA LEU A 221 -16.80 -4.55 16.42
C LEU A 221 -16.03 -3.80 17.51
N THR A 222 -16.78 -3.19 18.43
CA THR A 222 -16.26 -2.35 19.50
C THR A 222 -16.44 -3.04 20.85
N PRO A 223 -15.42 -3.08 21.72
CA PRO A 223 -15.54 -3.65 23.06
C PRO A 223 -16.53 -2.85 23.91
N GLY A 224 -17.38 -3.53 24.69
CA GLY A 224 -18.21 -2.90 25.71
C GLY A 224 -17.39 -2.50 26.94
N PRO A 225 -17.94 -1.72 27.90
CA PRO A 225 -17.18 -1.19 29.04
C PRO A 225 -16.52 -2.24 29.95
N GLU A 226 -17.04 -3.47 29.95
CA GLU A 226 -16.53 -4.62 30.72
C GLU A 226 -15.60 -5.53 29.89
N ASP A 227 -15.50 -5.30 28.57
CA ASP A 227 -14.58 -6.03 27.70
C ASP A 227 -13.15 -5.50 27.86
N ALA A 228 -12.16 -6.35 27.57
CA ALA A 228 -10.76 -6.02 27.82
C ALA A 228 -9.83 -6.40 26.65
N TRP A 229 -10.33 -6.21 25.42
CA TRP A 229 -9.74 -6.70 24.17
C TRP A 229 -8.42 -5.99 23.80
N THR A 230 -7.27 -6.58 24.14
CA THR A 230 -5.95 -6.02 23.77
C THR A 230 -5.30 -6.66 22.55
N ASN A 231 -5.78 -7.84 22.15
CA ASN A 231 -5.38 -8.51 20.91
C ASN A 231 -6.58 -9.32 20.38
N PRO A 232 -7.62 -8.64 19.89
CA PRO A 232 -8.84 -9.32 19.46
C PRO A 232 -8.65 -10.01 18.11
N TRP A 233 -9.21 -11.22 18.00
CA TRP A 233 -9.44 -11.91 16.75
C TRP A 233 -10.92 -12.29 16.62
N PRO A 234 -11.60 -11.85 15.55
CA PRO A 234 -12.96 -12.28 15.25
C PRO A 234 -12.94 -13.69 14.65
N GLU A 235 -13.99 -14.42 14.97
CA GLU A 235 -14.34 -15.73 14.43
C GLU A 235 -15.81 -15.69 13.99
N ARG A 236 -16.19 -16.55 13.05
CA ARG A 236 -17.58 -16.72 12.65
C ARG A 236 -18.33 -17.56 13.68
N ASP A 237 -19.56 -17.14 13.96
CA ASP A 237 -20.51 -17.88 14.81
C ASP A 237 -21.86 -17.94 14.08
N GLY A 238 -22.04 -18.99 13.28
CA GLY A 238 -23.14 -19.10 12.31
C GLY A 238 -23.12 -17.96 11.29
N ASP A 239 -24.20 -17.19 11.26
CA ASP A 239 -24.34 -16.00 10.41
C ASP A 239 -23.66 -14.74 11.01
N GLY A 240 -23.32 -14.78 12.29
CA GLY A 240 -22.77 -13.67 13.05
C GLY A 240 -21.24 -13.71 13.22
N TRP A 241 -20.77 -12.78 14.05
CA TRP A 241 -19.36 -12.62 14.42
C TRP A 241 -19.21 -12.67 15.94
N LYS A 242 -18.16 -13.36 16.40
CA LYS A 242 -17.75 -13.42 17.79
C LYS A 242 -16.30 -12.99 17.90
N VAL A 243 -16.00 -12.09 18.83
CA VAL A 243 -14.62 -11.70 19.15
C VAL A 243 -14.10 -12.60 20.27
N ARG A 244 -12.88 -13.12 20.09
CA ARG A 244 -12.04 -13.59 21.20
C ARG A 244 -10.87 -12.61 21.33
N ALA A 245 -10.29 -12.48 22.52
CA ALA A 245 -9.12 -11.65 22.73
C ALA A 245 -8.21 -12.25 23.81
N GLU A 246 -6.96 -11.82 23.82
CA GLU A 246 -6.13 -11.93 25.02
C GLU A 246 -6.63 -10.93 26.08
N GLY A 247 -6.75 -11.40 27.31
CA GLY A 247 -7.55 -10.79 28.37
C GLY A 247 -8.56 -11.81 28.91
N ARG A 248 -8.20 -12.49 30.01
CA ARG A 248 -9.08 -13.48 30.65
C ARG A 248 -10.26 -12.77 31.32
N ALA A 249 -11.43 -13.42 31.23
CA ALA A 249 -12.59 -13.17 32.09
C ALA A 249 -12.27 -13.44 33.57
#